data_AF-A0A5N1BCR3-F1
#
_entry.id   AF-A0A5N1BCR3-F1
#
_cell.length_a   1.000
_cell.length_b   1.000
_cell.length_c   1.000
_cell.angle_alpha   90.00
_cell.angle_beta   90.00
_cell.angle_gamma   90.00
#
_symmetry.space_group_name_H-M   'P 1'
#
loop_
_entity.id
_entity.type
_entity.pdbx_description
1 polymer ?
#
loop_
_entity_poly.entity_id
_entity_poly.type
_entity_poly.pdbx_seq_one_letter_code
_entity_poly.pdbx_strand_id
1 'polypeptide(L)'
;MKYISGVYALNIPCQLNTYGDWHIGALDWSNPKIKESEDSIFKNYGIEIDKSIPEHHEKYPVANHLRAILDMLEDGQTKFLKGFKNDFIGDKYTDEFFDLVYLLKNNKHWNSIYTLMLREYGVDWYAYIYVKEKNHDELKENALTNY
;
A
#
# COMPACT_ATOMS: atom_id res chain seq x y z
N MET A 1 -14.44 8.21 -3.75
CA MET A 1 -15.01 7.85 -2.43
C MET A 1 -14.03 8.32 -1.38
N LYS A 2 -14.49 9.09 -0.38
CA LYS A 2 -13.65 9.52 0.75
C LYS A 2 -13.42 8.38 1.71
N TYR A 3 -12.17 8.19 2.12
CA TYR A 3 -11.81 7.17 3.09
C TYR A 3 -10.62 7.59 3.94
N ILE A 4 -10.53 7.06 5.15
CA ILE A 4 -9.42 7.28 6.07
C ILE A 4 -8.26 6.37 5.68
N SER A 5 -7.04 6.93 5.62
CA SER A 5 -5.85 6.19 5.19
C SER A 5 -4.58 6.57 5.98
N GLY A 6 -3.46 5.98 5.60
CA GLY A 6 -2.14 6.17 6.19
C GLY A 6 -2.08 5.68 7.64
N VAL A 7 -1.35 6.41 8.48
CA VAL A 7 -1.10 6.03 9.88
C VAL A 7 -2.39 5.84 10.69
N TYR A 8 -3.47 6.56 10.38
CA TYR A 8 -4.76 6.37 11.03
C TYR A 8 -5.33 4.98 10.71
N ALA A 9 -5.36 4.61 9.43
CA ALA A 9 -5.84 3.31 8.99
C ALA A 9 -4.97 2.15 9.51
N LEU A 10 -3.66 2.33 9.64
CA LEU A 10 -2.75 1.33 10.25
C LEU A 10 -3.04 1.04 11.73
N ASN A 11 -3.82 1.90 12.39
CA ASN A 11 -4.22 1.74 13.79
C ASN A 11 -5.65 1.23 13.94
N ILE A 12 -6.35 0.91 12.84
CA ILE A 12 -7.71 0.36 12.85
C ILE A 12 -7.66 -1.10 12.40
N PRO A 13 -8.14 -2.06 13.22
CA PRO A 13 -8.20 -3.46 12.82
C PRO A 13 -8.93 -3.63 11.49
N CYS A 14 -8.38 -4.41 10.57
CA CYS A 14 -8.93 -4.65 9.23
C CYS A 14 -9.15 -6.15 8.97
N GLN A 15 -9.84 -6.49 7.87
CA GLN A 15 -10.21 -7.87 7.52
C GLN A 15 -9.00 -8.79 7.25
N LEU A 16 -7.82 -8.20 7.08
CA LEU A 16 -6.58 -8.93 6.87
C LEU A 16 -6.08 -9.64 8.14
N ASN A 17 -6.74 -9.41 9.29
CA ASN A 17 -6.41 -9.96 10.61
C ASN A 17 -4.97 -9.69 11.03
N THR A 18 -4.43 -8.54 10.62
CA THR A 18 -3.11 -8.09 11.01
C THR A 18 -3.24 -7.13 12.21
N TYR A 19 -2.26 -7.18 13.13
CA TYR A 19 -2.45 -6.67 14.48
C TYR A 19 -2.50 -5.13 14.59
N GLY A 20 -2.13 -4.39 13.54
CA GLY A 20 -2.12 -2.92 13.56
C GLY A 20 -0.93 -2.36 14.37
N ASP A 21 -0.72 -1.05 14.34
CA ASP A 21 0.46 -0.38 14.94
C ASP A 21 0.32 -0.13 16.45
N TRP A 22 -0.91 -0.26 17.00
CA TRP A 22 -1.25 -0.08 18.43
C TRP A 22 -0.96 1.30 19.05
N HIS A 23 -0.55 2.30 18.27
CA HIS A 23 -0.37 3.70 18.70
C HIS A 23 -1.67 4.52 18.60
N ILE A 24 -2.83 3.87 18.71
CA ILE A 24 -4.15 4.47 18.50
C ILE A 24 -4.39 5.70 19.39
N GLY A 25 -3.89 5.69 20.64
CA GLY A 25 -4.04 6.80 21.58
C GLY A 25 -3.07 7.97 21.36
N ALA A 26 -2.11 7.86 20.43
CA ALA A 26 -1.15 8.91 20.11
C ALA A 26 -1.56 9.76 18.90
N LEU A 27 -2.63 9.36 18.20
CA LEU A 27 -3.12 10.04 17.01
C LEU A 27 -4.25 11.03 17.35
N ASP A 28 -4.28 12.16 16.63
CA ASP A 28 -5.37 13.13 16.73
C ASP A 28 -6.53 12.71 15.83
N TRP A 29 -7.55 12.08 16.43
CA TRP A 29 -8.71 11.59 15.70
C TRP A 29 -9.69 12.68 15.30
N SER A 30 -9.54 13.93 15.77
CA SER A 30 -10.44 15.03 15.40
C SER A 30 -10.35 15.42 13.93
N ASN A 31 -9.23 15.11 13.27
CA ASN A 31 -9.01 15.39 11.86
C ASN A 31 -8.16 14.29 11.19
N PRO A 32 -8.72 13.08 10.98
CA PRO A 32 -7.99 11.97 10.40
C PRO A 32 -7.65 12.26 8.93
N LYS A 33 -6.55 11.68 8.44
CA LYS A 33 -6.15 11.85 7.04
C LYS A 33 -7.16 11.17 6.10
N ILE A 34 -7.87 11.98 5.31
CA ILE A 34 -8.83 11.51 4.29
C ILE A 34 -8.18 11.56 2.91
N LYS A 35 -8.37 10.49 2.12
CA LYS A 35 -8.04 10.44 0.68
C LYS A 35 -9.30 10.23 -0.15
N GLU A 36 -9.21 10.54 -1.44
CA GLU A 36 -10.24 10.26 -2.44
C GLU A 36 -9.81 9.10 -3.31
N SER A 37 -10.64 8.04 -3.33
CA SER A 37 -10.30 6.80 -4.05
C SER A 37 -10.14 6.99 -5.55
N GLU A 38 -10.85 7.96 -6.15
CA GLU A 38 -10.80 8.19 -7.60
C GLU A 38 -9.47 8.78 -8.08
N ASP A 39 -8.78 9.50 -7.20
CA ASP A 39 -7.49 10.14 -7.48
C ASP A 39 -6.33 9.15 -7.40
N SER A 40 -6.56 7.97 -6.81
CA SER A 40 -5.54 6.94 -6.64
C SER A 40 -5.58 5.91 -7.76
N ILE A 41 -4.41 5.43 -8.17
CA ILE A 41 -4.27 4.33 -9.13
C ILE A 41 -4.92 3.04 -8.63
N PHE A 42 -5.06 2.88 -7.31
CA PHE A 42 -5.66 1.71 -6.68
C PHE A 42 -7.19 1.75 -6.63
N LYS A 43 -7.82 2.86 -7.03
CA LYS A 43 -9.28 3.04 -7.00
C LYS A 43 -9.85 2.65 -5.62
N ASN A 44 -10.83 1.76 -5.57
CA ASN A 44 -11.46 1.33 -4.31
C ASN A 44 -10.76 0.13 -3.65
N TYR A 45 -9.63 -0.35 -4.18
CA TYR A 45 -8.92 -1.50 -3.64
C TYR A 45 -8.61 -1.32 -2.15
N GLY A 46 -8.93 -2.36 -1.36
CA GLY A 46 -8.61 -2.43 0.06
C GLY A 46 -9.34 -1.41 0.94
N ILE A 47 -10.37 -0.72 0.46
CA ILE A 47 -11.18 0.16 1.31
C ILE A 47 -12.32 -0.66 1.92
N GLU A 48 -12.38 -0.66 3.25
CA GLU A 48 -13.44 -1.30 4.03
C GLU A 48 -14.47 -0.26 4.47
N ILE A 49 -15.75 -0.60 4.36
CA ILE A 49 -16.86 0.23 4.85
C ILE A 49 -17.21 -0.14 6.30
N ASP A 50 -18.05 0.70 6.91
CA ASP A 50 -18.65 0.46 8.23
C ASP A 50 -17.67 0.30 9.41
N LYS A 51 -16.49 0.93 9.32
CA LYS A 51 -15.46 0.88 10.36
C LYS A 51 -15.71 1.93 11.44
N SER A 52 -15.55 1.51 12.70
CA SER A 52 -15.48 2.45 13.82
C SER A 52 -14.08 3.04 13.90
N ILE A 53 -13.99 4.34 14.19
CA ILE A 53 -12.75 5.00 14.57
C ILE A 53 -12.88 5.54 16.01
N PRO A 54 -11.76 5.74 16.74
CA PRO A 54 -11.78 6.35 18.06
C PRO A 54 -12.48 7.71 18.05
N GLU A 55 -13.12 8.04 19.17
CA GLU A 55 -13.73 9.36 19.45
C GLU A 55 -14.92 9.73 18.56
N HIS A 56 -15.37 8.83 17.67
CA HIS A 56 -16.50 9.07 16.76
C HIS A 56 -17.55 7.96 16.89
N HIS A 57 -18.82 8.33 16.74
CA HIS A 57 -19.94 7.38 16.78
C HIS A 57 -20.32 6.88 15.39
N GLU A 58 -20.02 7.68 14.36
CA GLU A 58 -20.27 7.36 12.97
C GLU A 58 -19.37 6.24 12.47
N LYS A 59 -19.77 5.69 11.32
CA LYS A 59 -19.01 4.67 10.60
C LYS A 59 -18.34 5.29 9.38
N TYR A 60 -17.11 4.86 9.12
CA TYR A 60 -16.27 5.44 8.08
C TYR A 60 -15.75 4.37 7.12
N PRO A 61 -15.58 4.73 5.83
CA PRO A 61 -14.70 3.99 4.95
C PRO A 61 -13.24 4.15 5.40
N VAL A 62 -12.51 3.05 5.56
CA VAL A 62 -11.11 3.04 6.03
C VAL A 62 -10.30 2.06 5.19
N ALA A 63 -9.09 2.45 4.82
CA ALA A 63 -8.14 1.57 4.17
C ALA A 63 -7.79 0.38 5.07
N ASN A 64 -7.73 -0.82 4.51
CA ASN A 64 -7.03 -1.93 5.14
C ASN A 64 -5.52 -1.65 5.17
N HIS A 65 -4.76 -2.48 5.89
CA HIS A 65 -3.34 -2.18 6.10
C HIS A 65 -2.53 -2.19 4.78
N LEU A 66 -2.84 -3.06 3.81
CA LEU A 66 -2.18 -3.02 2.50
C LEU A 66 -2.42 -1.67 1.80
N ARG A 67 -3.69 -1.25 1.73
CA ARG A 67 -4.06 0.01 1.08
C ARG A 67 -3.47 1.22 1.79
N ALA A 68 -3.44 1.21 3.12
CA ALA A 68 -2.85 2.29 3.91
C ALA A 68 -1.34 2.44 3.62
N ILE A 69 -0.61 1.32 3.52
CA ILE A 69 0.82 1.30 3.14
C ILE A 69 0.99 1.80 1.70
N LEU A 70 0.20 1.31 0.76
CA LEU A 70 0.26 1.72 -0.65
C LEU A 70 0.02 3.22 -0.83
N ASP A 71 -0.95 3.78 -0.10
CA ASP A 71 -1.21 5.23 -0.11
C ASP A 71 -0.02 6.02 0.46
N MET A 72 0.64 5.51 1.51
CA MET A 72 1.84 6.13 2.06
C MET A 72 3.03 6.03 1.11
N LEU A 73 3.16 4.93 0.36
CA LEU A 73 4.18 4.79 -0.71
C LEU A 73 3.93 5.79 -1.84
N GLU A 74 2.69 5.89 -2.32
CA GLU A 74 2.26 6.82 -3.37
C GLU A 74 2.58 8.28 -3.00
N ASP A 75 2.36 8.64 -1.73
CA ASP A 75 2.61 9.98 -1.17
C ASP A 75 4.10 10.22 -0.80
N GLY A 76 4.99 9.24 -1.00
CA GLY A 76 6.43 9.36 -0.69
C GLY A 76 6.79 9.27 0.80
N GLN A 77 5.89 8.75 1.63
CA GLN A 77 6.02 8.66 3.09
C GLN A 77 6.84 7.42 3.55
N THR A 78 7.81 6.98 2.75
CA THR A 78 8.57 5.72 2.97
C THR A 78 9.34 5.66 4.28
N LYS A 79 9.69 6.81 4.87
CA LYS A 79 10.43 6.88 6.14
C LYS A 79 9.65 6.28 7.32
N PHE A 80 8.32 6.35 7.28
CA PHE A 80 7.43 5.86 8.34
C PHE A 80 7.07 4.37 8.19
N LEU A 81 7.55 3.72 7.13
CA LEU A 81 7.15 2.36 6.77
C LEU A 81 8.25 1.32 7.06
N LYS A 82 9.36 1.66 7.69
CA LYS A 82 10.40 0.66 8.00
C LYS A 82 9.83 -0.40 8.96
N GLY A 83 9.95 -1.68 8.60
CA GLY A 83 9.41 -2.81 9.36
C GLY A 83 8.01 -3.26 8.95
N PHE A 84 7.34 -2.54 8.01
CA PHE A 84 5.92 -2.79 7.72
C PHE A 84 5.61 -4.24 7.33
N LYS A 85 6.58 -4.93 6.68
CA LYS A 85 6.39 -6.31 6.25
C LYS A 85 6.00 -7.18 7.43
N ASN A 86 6.76 -7.11 8.52
CA ASN A 86 6.56 -7.97 9.68
C ASN A 86 5.39 -7.49 10.55
N ASP A 87 5.14 -6.19 10.57
CA ASP A 87 4.14 -5.59 11.46
C ASP A 87 2.71 -5.71 10.89
N PHE A 88 2.54 -5.66 9.55
CA PHE A 88 1.22 -5.51 8.94
C PHE A 88 0.86 -6.49 7.83
N ILE A 89 1.83 -7.08 7.13
CA ILE A 89 1.56 -7.86 5.91
C ILE A 89 1.80 -9.36 6.16
N GLY A 90 2.96 -9.70 6.71
CA GLY A 90 3.45 -11.08 6.73
C GLY A 90 3.68 -11.64 5.32
N ASP A 91 3.89 -12.94 5.22
CA ASP A 91 4.22 -13.54 3.91
C ASP A 91 2.99 -13.78 3.02
N LYS A 92 1.80 -13.99 3.61
CA LYS A 92 0.56 -14.38 2.92
C LYS A 92 0.15 -13.43 1.79
N TYR A 93 0.38 -12.12 1.94
CA TYR A 93 -0.07 -11.10 0.98
C TYR A 93 1.07 -10.56 0.12
N THR A 94 2.26 -11.18 0.15
CA THR A 94 3.47 -10.65 -0.53
C THR A 94 3.28 -10.51 -2.03
N ASP A 95 2.78 -11.55 -2.71
CA ASP A 95 2.66 -11.55 -4.18
C ASP A 95 1.68 -10.47 -4.67
N GLU A 96 0.50 -10.40 -4.04
CA GLU A 96 -0.50 -9.36 -4.31
C GLU A 96 0.07 -7.96 -4.05
N PHE A 97 0.78 -7.80 -2.93
CA PHE A 97 1.37 -6.53 -2.58
C PHE A 97 2.46 -6.11 -3.58
N PHE A 98 3.27 -7.03 -4.09
CA PHE A 98 4.26 -6.72 -5.12
C PHE A 98 3.63 -6.21 -6.41
N ASP A 99 2.56 -6.85 -6.88
CA ASP A 99 1.81 -6.39 -8.06
C ASP A 99 1.26 -4.98 -7.86
N LEU A 100 0.73 -4.68 -6.67
CA LEU A 100 0.22 -3.35 -6.36
C LEU A 100 1.33 -2.30 -6.25
N VAL A 101 2.45 -2.60 -5.59
CA VAL A 101 3.59 -1.68 -5.52
C VAL A 101 4.15 -1.41 -6.91
N TYR A 102 4.18 -2.41 -7.80
CA TYR A 102 4.67 -2.23 -9.18
C TYR A 102 3.85 -1.22 -9.99
N LEU A 103 2.56 -1.05 -9.69
CA LEU A 103 1.73 0.00 -10.33
C LEU A 103 2.31 1.41 -10.10
N LEU A 104 3.09 1.60 -9.01
CA LEU A 104 3.76 2.86 -8.69
C LEU A 104 5.11 3.04 -9.42
N LYS A 105 5.48 2.18 -10.37
CA LYS A 105 6.77 2.26 -11.09
C LYS A 105 7.07 3.62 -11.70
N ASN A 106 6.04 4.33 -12.18
CA ASN A 106 6.18 5.66 -12.78
C ASN A 106 5.96 6.81 -11.78
N ASN A 107 5.76 6.52 -10.49
CA ASN A 107 5.61 7.54 -9.46
C ASN A 107 6.96 8.25 -9.23
N LYS A 108 6.92 9.57 -9.01
CA LYS A 108 8.11 10.40 -8.72
C LYS A 108 8.93 9.91 -7.50
N HIS A 109 8.32 9.15 -6.61
CA HIS A 109 8.94 8.58 -5.40
C HIS A 109 9.48 7.16 -5.61
N TRP A 110 9.43 6.61 -6.83
CA TRP A 110 9.79 5.22 -7.13
C TRP A 110 11.14 4.79 -6.54
N ASN A 111 12.19 5.60 -6.65
CA ASN A 111 13.51 5.25 -6.09
C ASN A 111 13.47 5.01 -4.58
N SER A 112 12.68 5.80 -3.85
CA SER A 112 12.50 5.62 -2.41
C SER A 112 11.64 4.40 -2.09
N ILE A 113 10.60 4.13 -2.89
CA ILE A 113 9.75 2.95 -2.78
C ILE A 113 10.58 1.69 -3.02
N TYR A 114 11.31 1.63 -4.15
CA TYR A 114 12.18 0.52 -4.52
C TYR A 114 13.22 0.23 -3.44
N THR A 115 13.86 1.27 -2.89
CA THR A 115 14.84 1.13 -1.81
C THR A 115 14.21 0.57 -0.54
N LEU A 116 13.00 1.01 -0.18
CA LEU A 116 12.26 0.46 0.95
C LEU A 116 11.87 -1.00 0.71
N MET A 117 11.35 -1.34 -0.47
CA MET A 117 10.98 -2.70 -0.81
C MET A 117 12.19 -3.66 -0.78
N LEU A 118 13.36 -3.22 -1.28
CA LEU A 118 14.60 -3.98 -1.13
C LEU A 118 14.99 -4.18 0.33
N ARG A 119 14.74 -3.20 1.20
CA ARG A 119 15.02 -3.35 2.64
C ARG A 119 14.09 -4.35 3.31
N GLU A 120 12.80 -4.32 2.98
CA GLU A 120 11.78 -5.14 3.64
C GLU A 120 11.73 -6.58 3.09
N TYR A 121 11.97 -6.76 1.78
CA TYR A 121 11.82 -8.05 1.09
C TYR A 121 13.10 -8.57 0.43
N GLY A 122 14.14 -7.75 0.30
CA GLY A 122 15.45 -8.19 -0.20
C GLY A 122 15.40 -8.79 -1.60
N VAL A 123 15.93 -10.01 -1.73
CA VAL A 123 16.09 -10.72 -2.99
C VAL A 123 14.74 -11.05 -3.66
N ASP A 124 13.68 -11.25 -2.88
CA ASP A 124 12.36 -11.60 -3.41
C ASP A 124 11.80 -10.46 -4.26
N TRP A 125 11.91 -9.22 -3.75
CA TRP A 125 11.50 -8.04 -4.51
C TRP A 125 12.38 -7.82 -5.74
N TYR A 126 13.70 -8.01 -5.61
CA TYR A 126 14.61 -7.89 -6.73
C TYR A 126 14.27 -8.88 -7.86
N ALA A 127 14.08 -10.15 -7.51
CA ALA A 127 13.73 -11.21 -8.46
C ALA A 127 12.40 -10.95 -9.14
N TYR A 128 11.39 -10.49 -8.38
CA TYR A 128 10.10 -10.11 -8.92
C TYR A 128 10.21 -9.01 -9.98
N ILE A 129 10.95 -7.93 -9.70
CA ILE A 129 11.16 -6.83 -10.66
C ILE A 129 11.89 -7.33 -11.91
N TYR A 130 12.96 -8.10 -11.74
CA TYR A 130 13.72 -8.65 -12.85
C TYR A 130 12.85 -9.47 -13.81
N VAL A 131 12.01 -10.36 -13.27
CA VAL A 131 11.09 -11.18 -14.09
C VAL A 131 10.02 -10.33 -14.76
N LYS A 132 9.41 -9.38 -14.05
CA LYS A 132 8.39 -8.48 -14.64
C LYS A 132 8.95 -7.64 -15.78
N GLU A 133 10.15 -7.11 -15.63
CA GLU A 133 10.78 -6.28 -16.68
C GLU A 133 11.19 -7.11 -17.89
N LYS A 134 11.79 -8.29 -17.68
CA LYS A 134 12.14 -9.20 -18.77
C LYS A 134 10.92 -9.61 -19.61
N ASN A 135 9.83 -10.02 -18.94
CA ASN A 135 8.61 -10.42 -19.64
C ASN A 135 7.99 -9.25 -20.43
N HIS A 136 8.09 -8.03 -19.91
CA HIS A 136 7.58 -6.85 -20.58
C HIS A 136 8.39 -6.48 -21.83
N ASP A 137 9.71 -6.66 -21.80
CA ASP A 137 10.57 -6.44 -22.96
C ASP A 137 10.34 -7.49 -24.05
N GLU A 138 10.20 -8.77 -23.68
CA GLU A 138 9.85 -9.86 -24.62
C GLU A 138 8.48 -9.61 -25.30
N LEU A 139 7.48 -9.13 -24.56
CA LEU A 139 6.16 -8.79 -25.13
C LEU A 139 6.24 -7.62 -26.12
N LYS A 140 7.07 -6.61 -25.84
CA LYS A 140 7.29 -5.48 -26.76
C LYS A 140 7.99 -5.91 -28.04
N GLU A 141 9.02 -6.75 -27.93
CA GLU A 141 9.75 -7.27 -29.09
C GLU A 141 8.84 -8.11 -30.00
N ASN A 142 8.01 -8.96 -29.41
CA ASN A 142 7.00 -9.75 -30.14
C ASN A 142 5.91 -8.87 -30.77
N ALA A 143 5.52 -7.77 -30.13
CA ALA A 143 4.53 -6.84 -30.70
C ALA A 143 5.08 -6.06 -31.90
N LEU A 144 6.40 -5.79 -31.93
CA LEU A 144 7.07 -5.07 -33.02
C LEU A 144 7.42 -5.95 -34.22
N THR A 145 7.52 -7.27 -34.03
CA THR A 145 7.85 -8.26 -35.09
C THR A 145 6.63 -8.85 -35.80
N ASN A 146 5.41 -8.55 -35.32
CA ASN A 146 4.14 -9.01 -35.92
C ASN A 146 3.50 -7.97 -36.89
N TYR A 147 4.29 -7.02 -37.39
CA TYR A 147 3.94 -6.06 -38.45
C TYR A 147 4.96 -6.14 -39.59
#